data_AF-Q0RD40-F1
#
_entry.id   AF-Q0RD40-F1
#
_cell.length_a   1.000
_cell.length_b   1.000
_cell.length_c   1.000
_cell.angle_alpha   90.00
_cell.angle_beta   90.00
_cell.angle_gamma   90.00
#
_symmetry.space_group_name_H-M   'P 1'
#
loop_
_entity.id
_entity.type
_entity.pdbx_description
1 polymer ?
#
loop_
_entity_poly.entity_id
_entity_poly.type
_entity_poly.pdbx_seq_one_letter_code
_entity_poly.pdbx_strand_id
1 'polypeptide(L)'
;MLDAVFLYLDGECDGGQQNLIRSHLDECSPCLREFGVEHEVKMLVARKCGGERAPDSLRTSVLARLRSARVEADATEFRAE
;
A
#
# COMPACT_ATOMS: atom_id res chain seq x y z
N MET A 1 -13.54 9.84 -3.84
CA MET A 1 -13.06 10.50 -2.60
C MET A 1 -12.76 9.46 -1.52
N LEU A 2 -13.61 8.43 -1.35
CA LEU A 2 -13.37 7.29 -0.43
C LEU A 2 -12.09 6.48 -0.76
N ASP A 3 -11.94 6.01 -2.00
CA ASP A 3 -10.78 5.19 -2.39
C ASP A 3 -9.43 5.90 -2.18
N ALA A 4 -9.40 7.22 -2.37
CA ALA A 4 -8.19 8.02 -2.19
C ALA A 4 -7.74 8.05 -0.72
N VAL A 5 -8.68 8.10 0.24
CA VAL A 5 -8.34 8.04 1.66
C VAL A 5 -7.74 6.70 2.02
N PHE A 6 -8.26 5.58 1.50
CA PHE A 6 -7.68 4.26 1.76
C PHE A 6 -6.24 4.16 1.24
N LEU A 7 -5.98 4.59 0.01
CA LEU A 7 -4.62 4.66 -0.53
C LEU A 7 -3.69 5.53 0.34
N TYR A 8 -4.20 6.66 0.85
CA TYR A 8 -3.46 7.50 1.79
C TYR A 8 -3.17 6.78 3.11
N LEU A 9 -4.15 6.08 3.67
CA LEU A 9 -4.02 5.30 4.90
C LEU A 9 -3.02 4.15 4.73
N ASP A 10 -2.96 3.51 3.56
CA ASP A 10 -1.99 2.44 3.23
C ASP A 10 -0.59 2.96 2.89
N GLY A 11 -0.42 4.28 2.73
CA GLY A 11 0.84 4.88 2.30
C GLY A 11 1.15 4.64 0.81
N GLU A 12 0.12 4.37 0.00
CA GLU A 12 0.21 4.10 -1.43
C GLU A 12 -0.04 5.35 -2.30
N CYS A 13 -0.20 6.53 -1.67
CA CYS A 13 -0.28 7.81 -2.37
C CYS A 13 1.10 8.35 -2.78
N ASP A 14 1.16 9.02 -3.92
CA ASP A 14 2.30 9.87 -4.24
C ASP A 14 2.37 11.09 -3.29
N GLY A 15 3.51 11.78 -3.24
CA GLY A 15 3.72 12.90 -2.31
C GLY A 15 2.74 14.07 -2.51
N GLY A 16 2.24 14.30 -3.73
CA GLY A 16 1.26 15.34 -4.01
C GLY A 16 -0.13 14.97 -3.48
N GLN A 17 -0.57 13.74 -3.77
CA GLN A 17 -1.81 13.15 -3.27
C GLN A 17 -1.82 13.08 -1.74
N GLN A 18 -0.69 12.71 -1.14
CA GLN A 18 -0.54 12.62 0.31
C GLN A 18 -0.75 13.98 0.99
N ASN A 19 -0.21 15.05 0.41
CA ASN A 19 -0.40 16.42 0.92
C ASN A 19 -1.85 16.88 0.79
N LEU A 20 -2.48 16.63 -0.36
CA LEU A 20 -3.87 17.03 -0.61
C LEU A 20 -4.85 16.37 0.37
N ILE A 21 -4.71 15.06 0.57
CA ILE A 21 -5.62 14.30 1.44
C ILE A 21 -5.42 14.70 2.90
N ARG A 22 -4.16 14.91 3.32
CA ARG A 22 -3.87 15.44 4.66
C ARG A 22 -4.53 16.80 4.90
N SER A 23 -4.34 17.78 4.00
CA SER A 23 -4.97 19.10 4.12
C SER A 23 -6.50 18.99 4.20
N HIS A 24 -7.09 18.10 3.39
CA HIS A 24 -8.52 17.86 3.43
C HIS A 24 -8.99 17.30 4.77
N LEU A 25 -8.30 16.31 5.33
CA LEU A 25 -8.65 15.73 6.63
C LEU A 25 -8.49 16.73 7.78
N ASP A 26 -7.51 17.64 7.69
CA ASP A 26 -7.30 18.72 8.66
C ASP A 26 -8.41 19.79 8.60
N GLU A 27 -8.98 20.05 7.42
CA GLU A 27 -9.98 21.10 7.20
C GLU A 27 -11.44 20.58 7.20
N CYS A 28 -11.66 19.27 7.01
CA CYS A 28 -12.99 18.67 6.82
C CYS A 28 -13.39 17.78 8.02
N SER A 29 -14.05 18.38 9.02
CA SER A 29 -14.57 17.65 10.19
C SER A 29 -15.47 16.44 9.85
N PRO A 30 -16.33 16.46 8.81
CA PRO A 30 -17.07 15.28 8.39
C PRO A 30 -16.17 14.09 8.00
N CYS A 31 -15.17 14.32 7.16
CA CYS A 31 -14.26 13.26 6.72
C CYS A 31 -13.34 12.80 7.86
N LEU A 32 -12.92 13.71 8.75
CA LEU A 32 -12.17 13.34 9.94
C LEU A 32 -12.98 12.44 10.89
N ARG A 33 -14.29 12.65 11.03
CA ARG A 33 -15.15 11.76 11.84
C ARG A 33 -15.29 10.38 11.21
N GLU A 34 -15.31 10.30 9.89
CA GLU A 34 -15.46 9.05 9.16
C GLU A 34 -14.16 8.22 9.17
N PHE A 35 -13.00 8.85 8.95
CA PHE A 35 -11.73 8.15 8.74
C PHE A 35 -10.68 8.36 9.84
N GLY A 36 -10.86 9.32 10.75
CA GLY A 36 -9.85 9.68 11.75
C GLY A 36 -9.52 8.55 12.72
N VAL A 37 -10.54 7.79 13.16
CA VAL A 37 -10.31 6.63 14.05
C VAL A 37 -9.56 5.52 13.31
N GLU A 38 -9.94 5.24 12.06
CA GLU A 38 -9.28 4.23 11.24
C GLU A 38 -7.80 4.57 11.00
N HIS A 39 -7.51 5.84 10.70
CA HIS A 39 -6.14 6.36 10.59
C HIS A 39 -5.34 6.12 11.87
N GLU A 40 -5.85 6.54 13.03
CA GLU A 40 -5.14 6.41 14.30
C GLU A 40 -4.91 4.94 14.69
N VAL A 41 -5.91 4.07 14.46
CA VAL A 41 -5.78 2.63 14.71
C VAL A 41 -4.73 2.01 13.80
N LYS A 42 -4.76 2.31 12.49
CA LYS A 42 -3.79 1.78 11.52
C LYS A 42 -2.36 2.23 11.85
N MET A 43 -2.20 3.51 12.21
CA MET A 43 -0.91 4.05 12.66
C MET A 43 -0.43 3.40 13.96
N LEU A 44 -1.33 3.15 14.91
CA LEU A 44 -0.99 2.46 16.16
C LEU A 44 -0.54 1.03 15.91
N VAL A 45 -1.29 0.27 15.10
CA VAL A 45 -0.96 -1.10 14.71
C VAL A 45 0.38 -1.15 13.97
N ALA A 46 0.62 -0.26 13.01
CA ALA A 46 1.90 -0.18 12.31
C ALA A 46 3.07 0.04 13.28
N ARG A 47 2.92 0.96 14.25
CA ARG A 47 3.97 1.25 15.25
C ARG A 47 4.17 0.12 16.26
N LYS A 48 3.13 -0.64 16.63
CA LYS A 48 3.19 -1.67 17.68
C LYS A 48 3.41 -3.08 17.17
N CYS A 49 2.97 -3.36 15.95
CA CYS A 49 2.95 -4.70 15.35
C CYS A 49 3.76 -4.79 14.05
N GLY A 50 4.17 -3.67 13.44
CA GLY A 50 4.92 -3.64 12.17
C GLY A 50 6.42 -3.91 12.28
N GLY A 51 6.91 -4.31 13.45
CA GLY A 51 8.35 -4.47 13.73
C GLY A 51 8.97 -5.79 13.25
N GLU A 52 8.16 -6.77 12.84
CA GLU A 52 8.68 -8.04 12.34
C GLU A 52 9.10 -7.90 10.88
N ARG A 53 10.42 -7.77 10.67
CA ARG A 53 10.99 -7.78 9.33
C ARG A 53 10.88 -9.18 8.74
N ALA A 54 10.24 -9.28 7.57
CA ALA A 54 10.17 -10.54 6.83
C ALA A 54 11.59 -11.14 6.65
N PRO A 55 11.77 -12.45 6.84
CA PRO A 55 13.08 -13.07 6.75
C PRO A 55 13.64 -13.00 5.33
N ASP A 56 14.95 -12.86 5.19
CA ASP A 56 15.62 -12.72 3.90
C ASP A 56 15.43 -13.94 2.98
N SER A 57 15.20 -15.13 3.57
CA SER A 57 14.85 -16.35 2.84
C SER A 57 13.52 -16.23 2.09
N LEU A 58 12.51 -15.60 2.72
CA LEU A 58 11.22 -15.36 2.08
C LEU A 58 11.38 -14.38 0.93
N ARG A 59 12.12 -13.27 1.14
CA ARG A 59 12.42 -12.31 0.07
C ARG A 59 13.10 -12.99 -1.13
N THR A 60 14.10 -13.82 -0.85
CA THR A 60 14.83 -14.57 -1.89
C THR A 60 13.88 -15.50 -2.65
N SER A 61 13.03 -16.24 -1.93
CA SER A 61 12.04 -17.13 -2.54
C SER A 61 11.02 -16.39 -3.40
N VAL A 62 10.53 -15.23 -2.95
CA VAL A 62 9.57 -14.41 -3.69
C VAL A 62 10.21 -13.89 -4.98
N LEU A 63 11.42 -13.36 -4.90
CA LEU A 63 12.15 -12.88 -6.08
C LEU A 63 12.41 -13.98 -7.11
N ALA A 64 12.74 -15.19 -6.66
CA ALA A 64 12.92 -16.33 -7.55
C ALA A 64 11.62 -16.68 -8.29
N ARG A 65 10.49 -16.76 -7.58
CA ARG A 65 9.17 -17.04 -8.17
C ARG A 65 8.72 -15.96 -9.15
N LEU A 66 8.92 -14.69 -8.81
CA LEU A 66 8.59 -13.57 -9.70
C LEU A 66 9.39 -13.62 -11.00
N ARG A 67 10.69 -13.98 -10.94
CA ARG A 67 11.51 -14.16 -12.14
C ARG A 67 10.99 -15.30 -13.01
N SER A 68 10.65 -16.45 -12.42
CA SER A 68 10.06 -17.58 -13.15
C SER A 68 8.74 -17.20 -13.82
N ALA A 69 7.82 -16.58 -13.07
CA ALA A 69 6.54 -16.15 -13.59
C ALA A 69 6.68 -15.15 -14.76
N ARG A 70 7.66 -14.25 -14.71
CA ARG A 70 7.93 -13.31 -15.80
C ARG A 70 8.39 -14.03 -17.07
N VAL A 71 9.27 -15.02 -16.96
CA VAL A 71 9.71 -15.83 -18.10
C VAL A 71 8.55 -16.61 -18.71
N GLU A 72 7.67 -17.16 -17.86
CA GLU A 72 6.47 -17.87 -18.32
C GLU A 72 5.47 -16.94 -19.03
N ALA A 73 5.28 -15.73 -18.51
CA ALA A 73 4.43 -14.71 -19.14
C ALA A 73 4.98 -14.30 -20.51
N ASP A 74 6.27 -13.94 -20.59
CA ASP A 74 6.93 -13.56 -21.84
C ASP A 74 6.88 -14.72 -22.87
N ALA A 75 7.06 -15.97 -22.43
CA ALA A 75 6.96 -17.15 -23.30
C ALA A 75 5.53 -17.42 -23.77
N THR A 76 4.52 -17.05 -22.98
CA THR A 76 3.11 -17.17 -23.38
C THR A 76 2.74 -16.11 -24.40
N GLU A 77 3.20 -14.88 -24.20
CA GLU A 77 3.01 -13.77 -25.14
C GLU A 77 3.67 -14.07 -26.48
N PHE A 78 4.92 -14.54 -26.49
CA PHE A 78 5.64 -14.90 -27.72
C PHE A 78 4.99 -16.06 -28.51
N ARG A 79 4.20 -16.93 -27.87
CA ARG A 79 3.50 -18.04 -28.54
C ARG A 79 2.10 -17.66 -29.03
N ALA A 80 1.57 -16.53 -28.58
CA ALA A 80 0.27 -16.01 -29.00
C ALA A 80 0.36 -15.15 -30.27
N GLU A 81 1.58 -14.74 -30.65
CA GLU A 81 1.93 -14.10 -31.93
C GLU A 81 2.31 -15.14 -33.00
#